data_AF-A0A2V7YJK5-F1
#
_entry.id   AF-A0A2V7YJK5-F1
#
_cell.length_a   1.000
_cell.length_b   1.000
_cell.length_c   1.000
_cell.angle_alpha   90.00
_cell.angle_beta   90.00
_cell.angle_gamma   90.00
#
_symmetry.space_group_name_H-M   'P 1'
#
loop_
_entity.id
_entity.type
_entity.pdbx_description
1 polymer ?
#
loop_
_entity_poly.entity_id
_entity_poly.type
_entity_poly.pdbx_seq_one_letter_code
_entity_poly.pdbx_strand_id
1 'polypeptide(L)'
;MQTRRPLSSAMKSRHGGADRVSTKAKLAEELKLLGDVLVRARERAGLKQSDVATRLAVPASYLSKVENGTRRLDVIELIQIAEAMDSDPAELIRVLQKALRR
;
A
#
# COMPACT_ATOMS: atom_id res chain seq x y z
N MET A 1 43.73 -44.09 11.29
CA MET A 1 42.45 -44.84 11.25
C MET A 1 41.40 -43.96 10.59
N GLN A 2 41.00 -44.32 9.38
CA GLN A 2 40.06 -43.57 8.56
C GLN A 2 38.71 -44.29 8.59
N THR A 3 37.71 -43.72 9.25
CA THR A 3 36.36 -44.28 9.26
C THR A 3 35.46 -43.45 8.37
N ARG A 4 35.24 -43.95 7.15
CA ARG A 4 34.17 -43.50 6.25
C ARG A 4 32.82 -43.97 6.83
N ARG A 5 31.83 -43.07 6.94
CA ARG A 5 30.41 -43.40 7.11
C ARG A 5 29.57 -42.73 6.02
N PRO A 6 28.44 -43.34 5.63
CA PRO A 6 27.96 -43.30 4.25
C PRO A 6 27.05 -42.10 3.95
N LEU A 7 27.00 -41.74 2.67
CA LEU A 7 25.93 -40.93 2.08
C LEU A 7 24.64 -41.76 2.10
N SER A 8 23.68 -41.36 2.95
CA SER A 8 22.31 -41.87 2.88
C SER A 8 21.37 -40.74 2.49
N SER A 9 20.82 -40.95 1.29
CA SER A 9 19.76 -40.21 0.63
C SER A 9 18.51 -40.07 1.50
N ALA A 10 18.11 -38.83 1.75
CA ALA A 10 16.70 -38.44 1.90
C ALA A 10 16.58 -36.91 1.86
N MET A 11 16.84 -36.30 0.69
CA MET A 11 16.27 -34.97 0.41
C MET A 11 14.74 -35.12 0.36
N LYS A 12 14.09 -34.97 1.51
CA LYS A 12 12.66 -34.65 1.55
C LYS A 12 12.52 -33.21 1.07
N SER A 13 12.52 -33.03 -0.25
CA SER A 13 11.61 -32.06 -0.84
C SER A 13 10.22 -32.37 -0.31
N ARG A 14 9.49 -31.37 0.20
CA ARG A 14 8.04 -31.20 -0.02
C ARG A 14 7.45 -29.99 0.75
N HIS A 15 7.14 -28.96 -0.04
CA HIS A 15 6.08 -27.95 0.11
C HIS A 15 6.22 -26.81 1.14
N GLY A 16 7.08 -25.84 0.80
CA GLY A 16 6.90 -24.44 1.25
C GLY A 16 5.88 -23.72 0.37
N GLY A 17 4.59 -23.80 0.74
CA GLY A 17 3.51 -23.31 -0.11
C GLY A 17 2.18 -23.00 0.58
N ALA A 18 2.16 -22.73 1.89
CA ALA A 18 0.94 -22.34 2.59
C ALA A 18 0.72 -20.81 2.64
N ASP A 19 1.77 -20.01 2.39
CA ASP A 19 1.78 -18.58 2.77
C ASP A 19 2.19 -17.63 1.64
N ARG A 20 2.21 -18.09 0.39
CA ARG A 20 2.49 -17.22 -0.75
C ARG A 20 1.22 -16.46 -1.13
N VAL A 21 0.85 -15.45 -0.34
CA VAL A 21 -0.01 -14.39 -0.86
C VAL A 21 0.72 -13.82 -2.08
N SER A 22 0.06 -13.84 -3.24
CA SER A 22 0.62 -13.26 -4.47
C SER A 22 1.06 -11.83 -4.18
N THR A 23 2.32 -11.48 -4.40
CA THR A 23 2.89 -10.15 -4.11
C THR A 23 2.01 -9.02 -4.68
N LYS A 24 1.35 -9.30 -5.82
CA LYS A 24 0.39 -8.40 -6.46
C LYS A 24 -0.91 -8.23 -5.67
N ALA A 25 -1.45 -9.32 -5.11
CA ALA A 25 -2.68 -9.29 -4.31
C ALA A 25 -2.45 -8.53 -3.00
N LYS A 26 -1.35 -8.84 -2.28
CA LYS A 26 -0.97 -8.11 -1.07
C LYS A 26 -0.82 -6.62 -1.34
N LEU A 27 -0.11 -6.26 -2.40
CA LEU A 27 0.04 -4.85 -2.74
C LEU A 27 -1.28 -4.16 -3.11
N ALA A 28 -2.19 -4.85 -3.79
CA ALA A 28 -3.50 -4.29 -4.10
C ALA A 28 -4.31 -3.98 -2.83
N GLU A 29 -4.24 -4.85 -1.82
CA GLU A 29 -4.85 -4.63 -0.50
C GLU A 29 -4.20 -3.44 0.22
N GLU A 30 -2.87 -3.34 0.24
CA GLU A 30 -2.13 -2.24 0.86
C GLU A 30 -2.42 -0.89 0.17
N LEU A 31 -2.52 -0.87 -1.16
CA LEU A 31 -2.92 0.31 -1.91
C LEU A 31 -4.36 0.71 -1.64
N LYS A 32 -5.26 -0.27 -1.43
CA LYS A 32 -6.65 0.02 -1.04
C LYS A 32 -6.72 0.65 0.36
N LEU A 33 -5.92 0.16 1.31
CA LEU A 33 -5.80 0.76 2.64
C LEU A 33 -5.30 2.21 2.57
N LEU A 34 -4.28 2.49 1.75
CA LEU A 34 -3.83 3.86 1.51
C LEU A 34 -4.96 4.72 0.94
N GLY A 35 -5.67 4.21 -0.08
CA GLY A 35 -6.83 4.90 -0.65
C GLY A 35 -7.89 5.25 0.39
N ASP A 36 -8.25 4.32 1.27
CA ASP A 36 -9.24 4.55 2.34
C ASP A 36 -8.78 5.59 3.37
N VAL A 37 -7.47 5.66 3.67
CA VAL A 37 -6.91 6.72 4.54
C VAL A 37 -7.06 8.09 3.88
N LEU A 38 -6.78 8.20 2.58
CA LEU A 38 -6.91 9.44 1.82
C LEU A 38 -8.38 9.87 1.68
N VAL A 39 -9.31 8.95 1.40
CA VAL A 39 -10.76 9.21 1.36
C VAL A 39 -11.21 9.86 2.66
N ARG A 40 -10.86 9.26 3.81
CA ARG A 40 -11.27 9.78 5.11
C ARG A 40 -10.68 11.15 5.41
N ALA A 41 -9.44 11.40 5.00
CA ALA A 41 -8.82 12.71 5.15
C ALA A 41 -9.54 13.77 4.30
N ARG A 42 -9.80 13.45 3.03
CA ARG A 42 -10.55 14.30 2.11
C ARG A 42 -11.95 14.64 2.63
N GLU A 43 -12.68 13.65 3.13
CA GLU A 43 -14.02 13.83 3.69
C GLU A 43 -14.01 14.69 4.96
N ARG A 44 -13.01 14.53 5.84
CA ARG A 44 -12.85 15.41 7.02
C ARG A 44 -12.56 16.86 6.62
N ALA A 45 -11.85 17.07 5.51
CA ALA A 45 -11.62 18.40 4.94
C ALA A 45 -12.85 18.96 4.19
N GLY A 46 -13.93 18.18 4.05
CA GLY A 46 -15.15 18.60 3.35
C GLY A 46 -14.98 18.74 1.83
N LEU A 47 -13.95 18.10 1.25
CA LEU A 47 -13.60 18.25 -0.16
C LEU A 47 -14.18 17.12 -1.03
N LYS A 48 -14.55 17.43 -2.26
CA LYS A 48 -14.82 16.44 -3.31
C LYS A 48 -13.51 16.00 -3.97
N GLN A 49 -13.54 14.86 -4.67
CA GLN A 49 -12.38 14.42 -5.46
C GLN A 49 -11.98 15.48 -6.50
N SER A 50 -12.96 16.14 -7.12
CA SER A 50 -12.73 17.23 -8.08
C SER A 50 -11.96 18.40 -7.48
N ASP A 51 -12.17 18.70 -6.20
CA ASP A 51 -11.61 19.89 -5.57
C ASP A 51 -10.11 19.68 -5.35
N VAL A 52 -9.73 18.53 -4.80
CA VAL A 52 -8.32 18.13 -4.61
C VAL A 52 -7.62 17.98 -5.97
N ALA A 53 -8.27 17.34 -6.95
CA ALA A 53 -7.70 17.19 -8.29
C ALA A 53 -7.44 18.54 -8.97
N THR A 54 -8.35 19.50 -8.80
CA THR A 54 -8.19 20.88 -9.29
C THR A 54 -7.02 21.59 -8.62
N ARG A 55 -6.89 21.49 -7.28
CA ARG A 55 -5.76 22.07 -6.52
C ARG A 55 -4.40 21.53 -6.99
N LEU A 56 -4.36 20.26 -7.43
CA LEU A 56 -3.16 19.59 -7.92
C LEU A 56 -2.93 19.71 -9.44
N ALA A 57 -3.84 20.36 -10.17
CA ALA A 57 -3.83 20.41 -11.64
C ALA A 57 -3.74 19.01 -12.30
N VAL A 58 -4.43 18.02 -11.73
CA VAL A 58 -4.52 16.64 -12.26
C VAL A 58 -5.95 16.29 -12.67
N PRO A 59 -6.17 15.30 -13.54
CA PRO A 59 -7.52 14.83 -13.86
C PRO A 59 -8.22 14.23 -12.62
N ALA A 60 -9.52 14.45 -12.43
CA ALA A 60 -10.27 13.83 -11.31
C ALA A 60 -10.19 12.29 -11.30
N SER A 61 -10.03 11.67 -12.47
CA SER A 61 -9.81 10.22 -12.61
C SER A 61 -8.50 9.74 -12.01
N TYR A 62 -7.49 10.60 -11.88
CA TYR A 62 -6.25 10.30 -11.15
C TYR A 62 -6.59 10.02 -9.68
N LEU A 63 -7.27 10.96 -9.03
CA LEU A 63 -7.56 10.86 -7.60
C LEU A 63 -8.54 9.72 -7.31
N SER A 64 -9.52 9.52 -8.18
CA SER A 64 -10.41 8.36 -8.11
C SER A 64 -9.64 7.02 -8.16
N LYS A 65 -8.66 6.88 -9.06
CA LYS A 65 -7.85 5.65 -9.15
C LYS A 65 -6.97 5.43 -7.92
N VAL A 66 -6.43 6.52 -7.37
CA VAL A 66 -5.64 6.53 -6.14
C VAL A 66 -6.49 6.09 -4.95
N GLU A 67 -7.64 6.71 -4.74
CA GLU A 67 -8.57 6.36 -3.64
C GLU A 67 -9.12 4.93 -3.77
N ASN A 68 -9.19 4.40 -5.00
CA ASN A 68 -9.56 3.00 -5.26
C ASN A 68 -8.39 2.01 -5.16
N GLY A 69 -7.17 2.46 -4.87
CA GLY A 69 -5.99 1.58 -4.79
C GLY A 69 -5.52 0.98 -6.12
N THR A 70 -6.03 1.51 -7.24
CA THR A 70 -5.68 1.03 -8.60
C THR A 70 -4.55 1.81 -9.24
N ARG A 71 -4.13 2.92 -8.61
CA ARG A 71 -2.95 3.69 -8.97
C ARG A 71 -2.02 3.82 -7.78
N ARG A 72 -0.74 3.54 -8.01
CA ARG A 72 0.32 3.75 -7.00
C ARG A 72 0.58 5.23 -6.81
N LEU A 73 0.98 5.59 -5.61
CA LEU A 73 1.51 6.90 -5.26
C LEU A 73 2.97 6.74 -4.85
N ASP A 74 3.81 7.68 -5.27
CA ASP A 74 5.09 7.91 -4.59
C ASP A 74 4.93 8.86 -3.38
N VAL A 75 6.01 9.04 -2.62
CA VAL A 75 5.99 9.86 -1.40
C VAL A 75 5.75 11.35 -1.68
N ILE A 76 6.21 11.86 -2.83
CA ILE A 76 6.03 13.26 -3.21
C ILE A 76 4.57 13.50 -3.60
N GLU A 77 3.97 12.59 -4.38
CA GLU A 77 2.54 12.65 -4.70
C GLU A 77 1.68 12.57 -3.43
N LEU A 78 2.06 11.75 -2.45
CA LEU A 78 1.35 11.67 -1.16
C LEU A 78 1.41 12.99 -0.38
N ILE A 79 2.57 13.64 -0.32
CA ILE A 79 2.74 14.94 0.35
C ILE A 79 1.86 15.99 -0.34
N GLN A 80 1.91 16.06 -1.67
CA GLN A 80 1.10 17.01 -2.45
C GLN A 80 -0.41 16.80 -2.22
N ILE A 81 -0.88 15.55 -2.22
CA ILE A 81 -2.29 15.24 -1.94
C ILE A 81 -2.68 15.65 -0.53
N ALA A 82 -1.83 15.40 0.46
CA ALA A 82 -2.08 15.79 1.84
C ALA A 82 -2.19 17.32 1.99
N GLU A 83 -1.25 18.07 1.41
CA GLU A 83 -1.25 19.53 1.40
C GLU A 83 -2.47 20.09 0.66
N ALA A 84 -2.87 19.49 -0.47
CA ALA A 84 -4.07 19.87 -1.20
C ALA A 84 -5.37 19.61 -0.40
N MET A 85 -5.33 18.79 0.65
CA MET A 85 -6.43 18.56 1.59
C MET A 85 -6.25 19.31 2.92
N ASP A 86 -5.29 20.23 3.01
CA ASP A 86 -4.94 20.95 4.24
C ASP A 86 -4.65 19.98 5.42
N SER A 87 -4.05 18.82 5.12
CA SER A 87 -3.77 17.73 6.07
C SER A 87 -2.26 17.51 6.25
N ASP A 88 -1.83 17.12 7.45
CA ASP A 88 -0.42 16.76 7.72
C ASP A 88 -0.06 15.41 7.06
N PRO A 89 0.90 15.37 6.11
CA PRO A 89 1.36 14.11 5.51
C PRO A 89 1.84 13.09 6.54
N ALA A 90 2.49 13.55 7.62
CA ALA A 90 3.00 12.67 8.66
C ALA A 90 1.85 12.00 9.45
N GLU A 91 0.74 12.71 9.67
CA GLU A 91 -0.47 12.12 10.26
C GLU A 91 -1.06 11.02 9.38
N LEU A 92 -1.18 11.26 8.07
CA LEU A 92 -1.69 10.24 7.13
C LEU A 92 -0.82 8.97 7.15
N ILE A 93 0.50 9.14 7.17
CA ILE A 93 1.45 8.02 7.29
C ILE A 93 1.26 7.27 8.62
N ARG A 94 1.10 7.98 9.74
CA ARG A 94 0.84 7.33 11.05
C ARG A 94 -0.44 6.52 11.03
N VAL A 95 -1.51 7.04 10.42
CA VAL A 95 -2.79 6.32 10.28
C VAL A 95 -2.62 5.08 9.39
N LEU A 96 -1.94 5.22 8.25
CA LEU A 96 -1.67 4.11 7.35
C LEU A 96 -0.81 3.02 8.02
N GLN A 97 0.25 3.40 8.74
CA GLN A 97 1.09 2.46 9.49
C GLN A 97 0.28 1.64 10.51
N LYS A 98 -0.71 2.26 11.19
CA LYS A 98 -1.62 1.54 12.08
C LYS A 98 -2.53 0.58 11.32
N ALA A 99 -3.00 0.95 10.12
CA ALA A 99 -3.84 0.10 9.29
C ALA A 99 -3.08 -1.11 8.73
N LEU A 100 -1.82 -0.94 8.32
CA LEU A 100 -0.95 -1.98 7.78
C LEU A 100 -0.44 -3.00 8.81
N ARG A 101 -0.50 -2.67 10.10
CA ARG A 101 -0.08 -3.56 11.21
C ARG A 101 -1.17 -4.53 11.67
N ARG A 102 -2.37 -4.43 11.08
CA ARG A 102 -3.46 -5.38 11.31
C ARG A 102 -3.16 -6.70 10.62
#